data_AF-A0A495S9A9-F1
#
_entry.id   AF-A0A495S9A9-F1
#
_cell.length_a   1.000
_cell.length_b   1.000
_cell.length_c   1.000
_cell.angle_alpha   90.00
_cell.angle_beta   90.00
_cell.angle_gamma   90.00
#
_symmetry.space_group_name_H-M   'P 1'
#
loop_
_entity.id
_entity.type
_entity.pdbx_description
1 polymer ?
#
loop_
_entity_poly.entity_id
_entity_poly.type
_entity_poly.pdbx_seq_one_letter_code
_entity_poly.pdbx_strand_id
1 'polypeptide(L)'
;MANSKKNIFEKFSDGATKFTGSGPAFIGAVAIVVIWALSGPIFNYSETWQLVINTGTTIITFLMVFLIQKAQNKDSKAIQIKLNELIAANEKCSNRIVDIEDLTEDELDQLHIYYERLSDLAEKSADIHTSHSIDAAEKNQDYKHEFFMKKHEEWLQKQQKKESI
;
A
#
# COMPACT_ATOMS: atom_id res chain seq x y z
N MET A 1 25.34 0.78 10.99
CA MET A 1 25.63 0.62 9.53
C MET A 1 24.50 -0.02 8.69
N ALA A 2 23.33 -0.37 9.26
CA ALA A 2 22.25 -1.03 8.50
C ALA A 2 21.29 -0.10 7.72
N ASN A 3 21.29 1.21 8.00
CA ASN A 3 20.33 2.17 7.43
C ASN A 3 20.69 2.66 6.01
N SER A 4 21.95 2.51 5.60
CA SER A 4 22.44 2.91 4.27
C SER A 4 22.05 1.90 3.17
N LYS A 5 22.12 0.59 3.45
CA LYS A 5 21.83 -0.45 2.45
C LYS A 5 20.35 -0.49 2.03
N LYS A 6 19.41 -0.33 2.97
CA LYS A 6 17.97 -0.23 2.65
C LYS A 6 17.69 0.92 1.69
N ASN A 7 18.27 2.09 1.95
CA ASN A 7 18.09 3.29 1.12
C ASN A 7 18.64 3.13 -0.30
N ILE A 8 19.74 2.39 -0.51
CA ILE A 8 20.32 2.20 -1.85
C ILE A 8 19.47 1.25 -2.67
N PHE A 9 19.07 0.11 -2.11
CA PHE A 9 18.20 -0.86 -2.80
C PHE A 9 16.82 -0.26 -3.10
N GLU A 10 16.27 0.53 -2.18
CA GLU A 10 15.00 1.23 -2.39
C GLU A 10 15.10 2.29 -3.48
N LYS A 11 16.14 3.13 -3.48
CA LYS A 11 16.35 4.12 -4.55
C LYS A 11 16.58 3.46 -5.91
N PHE A 12 17.32 2.36 -5.95
CA PHE A 12 17.52 1.59 -7.18
C PHE A 12 16.22 0.97 -7.67
N SER A 13 15.44 0.34 -6.79
CA SER A 13 14.18 -0.32 -7.17
C SER A 13 13.12 0.68 -7.63
N ASP A 14 12.97 1.80 -6.93
CA ASP A 14 12.06 2.88 -7.30
C ASP A 14 12.49 3.51 -8.63
N GLY A 15 13.80 3.76 -8.81
CA GLY A 15 14.35 4.30 -10.04
C GLY A 15 14.18 3.36 -11.23
N ALA A 16 14.48 2.07 -11.05
CA ALA A 16 14.34 1.04 -12.08
C ALA A 16 12.87 0.85 -12.48
N THR A 17 11.94 0.79 -11.52
CA THR A 17 10.50 0.64 -11.78
C THR A 17 9.94 1.87 -12.50
N LYS A 18 10.34 3.08 -12.07
CA LYS A 18 9.92 4.32 -12.71
C LYS A 18 10.48 4.48 -14.13
N PHE A 19 11.73 4.08 -14.36
CA PHE A 19 12.35 4.12 -15.67
C PHE A 19 11.69 3.12 -16.62
N THR A 20 11.59 1.85 -16.22
CA THR A 20 10.99 0.78 -17.03
C THR A 20 9.49 1.00 -17.32
N GLY A 21 8.76 1.68 -16.43
CA GLY A 21 7.37 2.08 -16.66
C GLY A 21 7.18 3.32 -17.53
N SER A 22 8.25 4.00 -17.97
CA SER A 22 8.15 5.23 -18.75
C SER A 22 8.02 4.98 -20.26
N GLY A 23 7.29 5.86 -20.96
CA GLY A 23 7.14 5.79 -22.42
C GLY A 23 8.46 5.76 -23.21
N PRO A 24 9.49 6.57 -22.86
CA PRO A 24 10.79 6.49 -23.51
C PRO A 24 11.51 5.15 -23.33
N ALA A 25 11.39 4.51 -22.16
CA ALA A 25 11.99 3.20 -21.93
C ALA A 25 11.32 2.12 -22.77
N PHE A 26 10.00 2.20 -22.97
CA PHE A 26 9.28 1.30 -23.89
C PHE A 26 9.79 1.44 -25.33
N ILE A 27 9.93 2.68 -25.83
CA ILE A 27 10.48 2.93 -27.17
C ILE A 27 11.90 2.38 -27.29
N GLY A 28 12.75 2.59 -26.28
CA GLY A 28 14.10 2.03 -26.24
C GLY A 28 14.11 0.50 -26.25
N ALA A 29 13.24 -0.15 -25.48
CA ALA A 29 13.11 -1.60 -25.44
C ALA A 29 12.67 -2.17 -26.81
N VAL A 30 11.68 -1.54 -27.45
CA VAL A 30 11.24 -1.92 -28.80
C VAL A 30 12.38 -1.75 -29.81
N ALA A 31 13.12 -0.65 -29.76
CA ALA A 31 14.27 -0.42 -30.63
C ALA A 31 15.35 -1.50 -30.46
N ILE A 32 15.64 -1.92 -29.22
CA ILE A 32 16.58 -3.01 -28.94
C ILE A 32 16.10 -4.32 -29.58
N VAL A 33 14.81 -4.66 -29.44
CA VAL A 33 14.22 -5.87 -30.04
C VAL A 33 14.30 -5.81 -31.57
N VAL A 34 14.03 -4.65 -32.18
CA VAL A 34 14.14 -4.47 -33.64
C VAL A 34 15.59 -4.63 -34.11
N ILE A 35 16.55 -3.98 -33.45
CA ILE A 35 17.98 -4.12 -33.80
C ILE A 35 18.42 -5.57 -33.66
N TRP A 36 18.01 -6.26 -32.60
CA TRP A 36 18.29 -7.67 -32.42
C TRP A 36 17.69 -8.52 -33.55
N ALA A 37 16.41 -8.30 -33.91
CA ALA A 37 15.76 -9.01 -35.01
C ALA A 37 16.47 -8.79 -36.36
N LEU A 38 16.91 -7.55 -36.63
CA LEU A 38 17.67 -7.19 -37.83
C LEU A 38 19.09 -7.79 -37.85
N SER A 39 19.66 -8.12 -36.70
CA SER A 39 20.93 -8.86 -36.62
C SER A 39 20.79 -10.35 -36.95
N GLY A 40 19.57 -10.90 -36.90
CA GLY A 40 19.28 -12.32 -37.14
C GLY A 40 19.83 -12.89 -38.46
N PRO A 41 19.65 -12.22 -39.61
CA PRO A 41 20.19 -12.66 -40.90
C PRO A 41 21.72 -12.79 -40.92
N ILE A 42 22.45 -11.94 -40.19
CA ILE A 42 23.92 -12.01 -40.08
C ILE A 42 24.35 -13.28 -39.35
N PHE A 43 23.57 -13.70 -38.34
CA PHE A 43 23.81 -14.89 -37.54
C PHE A 43 23.05 -16.12 -38.03
N ASN A 44 22.46 -16.09 -39.23
CA ASN A 44 21.63 -17.16 -39.81
C ASN A 44 20.52 -17.66 -38.86
N TYR A 45 19.98 -16.79 -38.00
CA TYR A 45 19.00 -17.17 -36.96
C TYR A 45 19.44 -18.36 -36.08
N SER A 46 20.74 -18.46 -35.80
CA SER A 46 21.34 -19.55 -35.02
C SER A 46 20.71 -19.76 -33.64
N GLU A 47 20.84 -20.97 -33.10
CA GLU A 47 20.39 -21.30 -31.74
C GLU A 47 21.02 -20.38 -30.69
N THR A 48 22.32 -20.06 -30.82
CA THR A 48 23.01 -19.13 -29.91
C THR A 48 22.40 -17.73 -29.96
N TRP A 49 22.01 -17.25 -31.15
CA TRP A 49 21.38 -15.95 -31.31
C TRP A 49 20.01 -15.88 -30.60
N GLN A 50 19.21 -16.94 -30.70
CA GLN A 50 17.92 -17.06 -29.98
C GLN A 50 18.13 -17.23 -28.47
N LEU A 51 19.12 -18.03 -28.07
CA LEU A 51 19.44 -18.29 -26.66
C LEU A 51 19.78 -16.99 -25.92
N VAL A 52 20.54 -16.09 -26.54
CA VAL A 52 20.96 -14.82 -25.93
C VAL A 52 19.76 -13.97 -25.51
N ILE A 53 18.78 -13.75 -26.41
CA ILE A 53 17.62 -12.91 -26.05
C ILE A 53 16.70 -13.62 -25.06
N ASN A 54 16.52 -14.94 -25.22
CA ASN A 54 15.59 -15.70 -24.39
C ASN A 54 16.13 -15.78 -22.95
N THR A 55 17.42 -16.10 -22.80
CA THR A 55 18.10 -16.15 -21.50
C THR A 55 18.19 -14.77 -20.87
N GLY A 56 18.57 -13.75 -21.63
CA GLY A 56 18.68 -12.37 -21.13
C GLY A 56 17.34 -11.82 -20.63
N THR A 57 16.29 -11.97 -21.44
CA THR A 57 14.94 -11.50 -21.09
C THR A 57 14.40 -12.25 -19.89
N THR A 58 14.64 -13.56 -19.77
CA THR A 58 14.22 -14.35 -18.61
C THR A 58 14.86 -13.85 -17.32
N ILE A 59 16.18 -13.61 -17.31
CA ILE A 59 16.89 -13.06 -16.14
C ILE A 59 16.35 -11.68 -15.78
N ILE A 60 16.19 -10.79 -16.76
CA ILE A 60 15.64 -9.45 -16.54
C ILE A 60 14.23 -9.54 -15.96
N THR A 61 13.38 -10.41 -16.51
CA THR A 61 12.00 -10.59 -16.05
C THR A 61 11.95 -11.13 -14.63
N PHE A 62 12.79 -12.12 -14.30
CA PHE A 62 12.90 -12.66 -12.95
C PHE A 62 13.31 -11.58 -11.94
N LEU A 63 14.31 -10.75 -12.28
CA LEU A 63 14.70 -9.61 -11.45
C LEU A 63 13.58 -8.57 -11.34
N MET A 64 12.89 -8.29 -12.46
CA MET A 64 11.82 -7.32 -12.54
C MET A 64 10.64 -7.66 -11.62
N VAL A 65 10.29 -8.95 -11.48
CA VAL A 65 9.25 -9.39 -10.54
C VAL A 65 9.56 -8.92 -9.12
N PHE A 66 10.80 -9.06 -8.64
CA PHE A 66 11.17 -8.58 -7.31
C PHE A 66 11.17 -7.05 -7.19
N LEU A 67 11.59 -6.35 -8.23
CA LEU A 67 11.57 -4.87 -8.25
C LEU A 67 10.13 -4.35 -8.20
N ILE A 68 9.24 -4.92 -9.02
CA ILE A 68 7.82 -4.59 -9.03
C ILE A 68 7.20 -4.91 -7.67
N GLN A 69 7.43 -6.10 -7.11
CA GLN A 69 6.91 -6.46 -5.79
C GLN A 69 7.40 -5.49 -4.70
N LYS A 70 8.67 -5.07 -4.73
CA LYS A 70 9.19 -4.09 -3.76
C LYS A 70 8.51 -2.73 -3.89
N ALA A 71 8.33 -2.24 -5.12
CA ALA A 71 7.64 -0.98 -5.39
C ALA A 71 6.16 -1.07 -4.97
N GLN A 72 5.46 -2.13 -5.37
CA GLN A 72 4.07 -2.38 -5.02
C GLN A 72 3.88 -2.51 -3.50
N ASN A 73 4.75 -3.22 -2.79
CA ASN A 73 4.63 -3.36 -1.34
C ASN A 73 4.74 -2.01 -0.61
N LYS A 74 5.59 -1.10 -1.12
CA LYS A 74 5.73 0.26 -0.56
C LYS A 74 4.49 1.10 -0.86
N ASP A 75 3.98 1.05 -2.08
CA ASP A 75 2.80 1.81 -2.49
C ASP A 75 1.54 1.32 -1.77
N SER A 76 1.35 0.00 -1.64
CA SER A 76 0.25 -0.59 -0.86
C SER A 76 0.26 -0.12 0.59
N LYS A 77 1.43 -0.11 1.24
CA LYS A 77 1.55 0.39 2.62
C LYS A 77 1.24 1.88 2.73
N ALA A 78 1.65 2.69 1.74
CA ALA A 78 1.33 4.11 1.73
C ALA A 78 -0.18 4.36 1.55
N ILE A 79 -0.86 3.53 0.75
CA ILE A 79 -2.31 3.56 0.59
C ILE A 79 -3.01 3.19 1.90
N GLN A 80 -2.58 2.11 2.56
CA GLN A 80 -3.12 1.69 3.86
C GLN A 80 -3.03 2.81 4.90
N ILE A 81 -1.85 3.43 5.07
CA ILE A 81 -1.67 4.53 6.03
C ILE A 81 -2.59 5.71 5.72
N LYS A 82 -2.75 6.07 4.44
CA LYS A 82 -3.68 7.15 4.03
C LYS A 82 -5.13 6.81 4.35
N LEU A 83 -5.54 5.56 4.14
CA LEU A 83 -6.89 5.09 4.47
C LEU A 83 -7.10 5.05 5.98
N ASN A 84 -6.11 4.60 6.74
CA ASN A 84 -6.14 4.56 8.20
C ASN A 84 -6.32 5.97 8.77
N GLU A 85 -5.63 6.98 8.21
CA GLU A 85 -5.83 8.37 8.59
C GLU A 85 -7.27 8.86 8.29
N LEU A 86 -7.83 8.54 7.12
CA LEU A 86 -9.21 8.91 6.76
C LEU A 86 -10.26 8.21 7.66
N ILE A 87 -10.04 6.94 8.00
CA ILE A 87 -10.91 6.19 8.92
C ILE A 87 -10.82 6.77 10.33
N ALA A 88 -9.61 7.07 10.81
CA ALA A 88 -9.38 7.64 12.12
C ALA A 88 -10.01 9.05 12.26
N ALA A 89 -9.91 9.86 11.19
CA ALA A 89 -10.49 11.20 11.11
C ALA A 89 -12.03 11.19 10.98
N ASN A 90 -12.63 10.08 10.53
CA ASN A 90 -14.08 9.95 10.42
C ASN A 90 -14.69 9.53 11.78
N GLU A 91 -15.45 10.44 12.39
CA GLU A 91 -16.10 10.22 13.69
C GLU A 91 -17.08 9.04 13.71
N LYS A 92 -17.67 8.72 12.55
CA LYS A 92 -18.66 7.64 12.40
C LYS A 92 -18.05 6.28 12.05
N CYS A 93 -16.75 6.23 11.75
CA CYS A 93 -16.08 4.99 11.36
C CYS A 93 -15.46 4.28 12.58
N SER A 94 -15.57 2.95 12.60
CA SER A 94 -15.01 2.16 13.70
C SER A 94 -13.50 2.07 13.56
N ASN A 95 -12.76 2.54 14.59
CA ASN A 95 -11.31 2.44 14.64
C ASN A 95 -10.81 0.97 14.62
N ARG A 96 -11.68 -0.03 14.81
CA ARG A 96 -11.33 -1.46 14.64
C ARG A 96 -10.92 -1.85 13.20
N ILE A 97 -11.20 -1.01 12.20
CA ILE A 97 -10.76 -1.23 10.81
C ILE A 97 -9.36 -0.61 10.57
N VAL A 98 -8.88 0.26 11.46
CA VAL A 98 -7.52 0.81 11.35
C VAL A 98 -6.52 -0.32 11.56
N ASP A 99 -5.52 -0.40 10.66
CA ASP A 99 -4.49 -1.43 10.64
C ASP A 99 -5.04 -2.87 10.52
N ILE A 100 -6.16 -3.04 9.79
CA ILE A 100 -6.80 -4.35 9.54
C ILE A 100 -5.86 -5.37 8.91
N GLU A 101 -4.83 -4.93 8.16
CA GLU A 101 -3.83 -5.78 7.52
C GLU A 101 -2.88 -6.49 8.49
N ASP A 102 -2.78 -6.00 9.73
CA ASP A 102 -1.90 -6.57 10.76
C ASP A 102 -2.64 -7.60 11.66
N LEU A 103 -3.96 -7.77 11.47
CA LEU A 103 -4.75 -8.76 12.18
C LEU A 103 -4.39 -10.17 11.75
N THR A 104 -4.47 -11.11 12.68
CA THR A 104 -4.40 -12.53 12.37
C THR A 104 -5.63 -12.99 11.57
N GLU A 105 -5.51 -14.13 10.88
CA GLU A 105 -6.61 -14.69 10.07
C GLU A 105 -7.85 -14.96 10.93
N ASP A 106 -7.67 -15.50 12.14
CA ASP A 106 -8.76 -15.72 13.10
C ASP A 106 -9.45 -14.41 13.52
N GLU A 107 -8.69 -13.34 13.75
CA GLU A 107 -9.23 -12.02 14.10
C GLU A 107 -9.98 -11.38 12.92
N LEU A 108 -9.48 -11.56 11.70
CA LEU A 108 -10.13 -11.09 10.48
C LEU A 108 -11.46 -11.80 10.25
N ASP A 109 -11.53 -13.11 10.51
CA ASP A 109 -12.76 -13.90 10.44
C ASP A 109 -13.78 -13.46 11.49
N GLN A 110 -13.36 -13.20 12.73
CA GLN A 110 -14.25 -12.64 13.76
C GLN A 110 -14.80 -11.26 13.37
N LEU A 111 -13.96 -10.42 12.73
CA LEU A 111 -14.37 -9.12 12.24
C LEU A 111 -15.35 -9.25 11.07
N HIS A 112 -15.12 -10.20 10.16
CA HIS A 112 -16.01 -10.51 9.04
C HIS A 112 -17.40 -10.91 9.55
N ILE A 113 -17.48 -11.86 10.50
CA ILE A 113 -18.74 -12.31 11.12
C ILE A 113 -19.48 -11.15 11.80
N TYR A 114 -18.74 -10.23 12.45
CA TYR A 114 -19.34 -9.05 13.07
C TYR A 114 -20.02 -8.13 12.03
N TYR A 115 -19.34 -7.84 10.91
CA TYR A 115 -19.90 -7.00 9.85
C TYR A 115 -21.00 -7.67 9.05
N GLU A 116 -20.93 -8.99 8.85
CA GLU A 116 -22.00 -9.79 8.26
C GLU A 116 -23.28 -9.66 9.08
N ARG A 117 -23.19 -9.85 10.41
CA ARG A 117 -24.33 -9.65 11.32
C ARG A 117 -24.85 -8.21 11.31
N LEU A 118 -23.95 -7.22 11.23
CA LEU A 118 -24.36 -5.81 11.13
C LEU A 118 -25.14 -5.55 9.83
N SER A 119 -24.70 -6.14 8.71
CA SER A 119 -25.38 -6.08 7.42
C SER A 119 -26.77 -6.73 7.49
N ASP A 120 -26.88 -7.93 8.06
CA ASP A 120 -28.16 -8.64 8.23
C ASP A 120 -29.17 -7.83 9.07
N LEU A 121 -28.68 -7.15 10.11
CA LEU A 121 -29.52 -6.28 10.95
C LEU A 121 -29.98 -5.04 10.19
N ALA A 122 -29.11 -4.45 9.36
CA ALA A 122 -29.44 -3.32 8.52
C ALA A 122 -30.44 -3.68 7.40
N GLU A 123 -30.35 -4.88 6.84
CA GLU A 123 -31.28 -5.38 5.81
C GLU A 123 -32.68 -5.66 6.40
N LYS A 124 -32.75 -6.17 7.64
CA LYS A 124 -34.02 -6.44 8.34
C LYS A 124 -34.73 -5.16 8.80
N SER A 125 -34.01 -4.06 9.02
CA SER A 125 -34.60 -2.75 9.26
C SER A 125 -34.98 -2.09 7.94
N ALA A 126 -36.24 -2.17 7.54
CA ALA A 126 -36.76 -1.64 6.27
C ALA A 126 -36.82 -0.09 6.17
N ASP A 127 -35.93 0.64 6.85
CA ASP A 127 -35.83 2.10 6.79
C ASP A 127 -34.48 2.52 6.19
N ILE A 128 -34.52 3.02 4.96
CA ILE A 128 -33.38 3.50 4.18
C ILE A 128 -32.80 4.84 4.70
N HIS A 129 -33.47 5.52 5.64
CA HIS A 129 -33.04 6.80 6.19
C HIS A 129 -32.36 6.71 7.56
N THR A 130 -32.43 5.56 8.24
CA THR A 130 -31.68 5.35 9.48
C THR A 130 -30.31 4.78 9.16
N SER A 131 -29.30 5.66 9.14
CA SER A 131 -27.93 5.20 9.19
C SER A 131 -27.70 4.58 10.57
N HIS A 132 -27.51 3.25 10.63
CA HIS A 132 -27.07 2.53 11.85
C HIS A 132 -25.70 3.01 12.38
N SER A 133 -25.11 4.03 11.74
CA SER A 133 -23.98 4.79 12.25
C SER A 133 -24.33 5.85 13.30
N ILE A 134 -25.59 6.28 13.46
CA ILE A 134 -25.89 7.46 14.32
C ILE A 134 -25.85 7.13 15.83
N ASP A 135 -26.48 6.04 16.27
CA ASP A 135 -26.47 5.63 17.69
C ASP A 135 -25.09 5.13 18.18
N ALA A 136 -24.26 4.63 17.25
CA ALA A 136 -22.86 4.29 17.52
C ALA A 136 -21.92 5.50 17.38
N ALA A 137 -22.26 6.49 16.54
CA ALA A 137 -21.48 7.72 16.38
C ALA A 137 -21.60 8.64 17.59
N GLU A 138 -22.78 8.79 18.20
CA GLU A 138 -22.95 9.67 19.38
C GLU A 138 -22.08 9.20 20.55
N LYS A 139 -22.09 7.90 20.86
CA LYS A 139 -21.21 7.31 21.89
C LYS A 139 -19.72 7.35 21.55
N ASN A 140 -19.35 7.19 20.27
CA ASN A 140 -17.96 7.29 19.84
C ASN A 140 -17.44 8.73 19.83
N GLN A 141 -18.30 9.71 19.54
CA GLN A 141 -17.94 11.13 19.49
C GLN A 141 -17.67 11.68 20.89
N ASP A 142 -18.49 11.32 21.88
CA ASP A 142 -18.28 11.71 23.29
C ASP A 142 -16.96 11.12 23.83
N TYR A 143 -16.71 9.83 23.57
CA TYR A 143 -15.47 9.17 23.98
C TYR A 143 -14.22 9.76 23.29
N LYS A 144 -14.29 10.02 21.97
CA LYS A 144 -13.18 10.64 21.23
C LYS A 144 -12.90 12.06 21.74
N HIS A 145 -13.94 12.87 21.99
CA HIS A 145 -13.79 14.23 22.50
C HIS A 145 -13.09 14.27 23.86
N GLU A 146 -13.53 13.44 24.81
CA GLU A 146 -12.88 13.33 26.13
C GLU A 146 -11.43 12.84 26.03
N PHE A 147 -11.16 11.85 25.17
CA PHE A 147 -9.83 11.30 24.98
C PHE A 147 -8.84 12.32 24.38
N PHE A 148 -9.25 13.06 23.34
CA PHE A 148 -8.40 14.06 22.69
C PHE A 148 -8.14 15.29 23.57
N MET A 149 -9.14 15.74 24.35
CA MET A 149 -8.94 16.84 25.31
C MET A 149 -7.91 16.47 26.37
N LYS A 150 -8.00 15.27 26.93
CA LYS A 150 -7.03 14.77 27.91
C LYS A 150 -5.62 14.69 27.35
N LYS A 151 -5.46 14.16 26.13
CA LYS A 151 -4.17 14.11 25.41
C LYS A 151 -3.59 15.51 25.13
N HIS A 152 -4.45 16.47 24.78
CA HIS A 152 -4.03 17.84 24.50
C HIS A 152 -3.55 18.55 25.77
N GLU A 153 -4.26 18.39 26.88
CA GLU A 153 -3.83 18.89 28.19
C GLU A 153 -2.50 18.28 28.64
N GLU A 154 -2.33 16.96 28.52
CA GLU A 154 -1.07 16.27 28.82
C GLU A 154 0.09 16.80 27.96
N TRP A 155 -0.18 17.12 26.70
CA TRP A 155 0.83 17.69 25.79
C TRP A 155 1.20 19.13 26.19
N LEU A 156 0.22 19.99 26.51
CA LEU A 156 0.46 21.35 26.98
C LEU A 156 1.27 21.37 28.28
N GLN A 157 0.95 20.48 29.21
CA GLN A 157 1.72 20.33 30.45
C GLN A 157 3.16 19.90 30.18
N LYS A 158 3.39 19.00 29.21
CA LYS A 158 4.75 18.60 28.81
C LYS A 158 5.52 19.73 28.14
N GLN A 159 4.86 20.59 27.36
CA GLN A 159 5.51 21.75 26.74
C GLN A 159 5.86 22.83 27.77
N GLN A 160 4.91 23.19 28.64
CA GLN A 160 5.18 24.15 29.72
C GLN A 160 6.30 23.69 30.64
N LYS A 161 6.34 22.39 30.97
CA LYS A 161 7.41 21.80 31.78
C LYS A 161 8.76 21.79 31.06
N LYS A 162 8.78 21.81 29.73
CA LYS A 162 9.99 21.86 28.90
C LYS A 162 10.49 23.29 28.68
N GLU A 163 9.60 24.28 28.74
CA GLU A 163 9.94 25.71 28.69
C GLU A 163 10.34 26.29 30.06
N SER A 164 9.95 25.64 31.16
CA SER A 164 10.31 26.02 32.53
C SER A 164 11.63 25.40 33.05
N ILE A 165 12.40 24.72 32.20
CA ILE A 165 13.71 24.10 32.49
C ILE A 165 14.73 24.72 31.54
#